data_AF-A0A1I8AQQ1-F1
#
_entry.id   AF-A0A1I8AQQ1-F1
#
_cell.length_a   1.000
_cell.length_b   1.000
_cell.length_c   1.000
_cell.angle_alpha   90.00
_cell.angle_beta   90.00
_cell.angle_gamma   90.00
#
_symmetry.space_group_name_H-M   'P 1'
#
loop_
_entity.id
_entity.type
_entity.pdbx_description
1 polymer ?
#
loop_
_entity_poly.entity_id
_entity_poly.type
_entity_poly.pdbx_seq_one_letter_code
_entity_poly.pdbx_strand_id
1 'polypeptide(L)'
;MDGVPIAFCEHLFELLSVTGVAVAEKLSGSYGTLARHVLDHWARYMCRVSDGGIKGYVLYMKNGRSVDKPKEVEAIPKKFVRDVWIFLEETENASREVIRRFPYAQEYNFVLKSSSISEAWVDFACSLR
;
A
#
# COMPACT_ATOMS: atom_id res chain seq x y z
N MET A 1 -11.96 -26.33 12.21
CA MET A 1 -11.86 -24.88 12.55
C MET A 1 -12.87 -24.06 11.73
N ASP A 2 -13.90 -24.70 11.17
CA ASP A 2 -14.83 -24.10 10.21
C ASP A 2 -16.05 -23.42 10.88
N GLY A 3 -16.05 -23.36 12.21
CA GLY A 3 -17.08 -22.67 12.99
C GLY A 3 -16.86 -21.16 13.12
N VAL A 4 -15.71 -20.64 12.65
CA VAL A 4 -15.42 -19.20 12.68
C VAL A 4 -16.08 -18.54 11.46
N PRO A 5 -16.86 -17.45 11.63
CA PRO A 5 -17.47 -16.74 10.52
C PRO A 5 -16.43 -16.27 9.49
N ILE A 6 -16.73 -16.42 8.20
CA ILE A 6 -15.84 -16.00 7.11
C ILE A 6 -15.47 -14.52 7.22
N ALA A 7 -16.43 -13.67 7.60
CA ALA A 7 -16.20 -12.24 7.80
C ALA A 7 -15.13 -11.94 8.86
N PHE A 8 -15.03 -12.76 9.92
CA PHE A 8 -13.95 -12.62 10.90
C PHE A 8 -12.59 -12.94 10.27
N CYS A 9 -12.53 -14.01 9.47
CA CYS A 9 -11.30 -14.40 8.79
C CYS A 9 -10.87 -13.34 7.76
N GLU A 10 -11.81 -12.81 6.98
CA GLU A 10 -11.55 -11.71 6.04
C GLU A 10 -10.97 -10.51 6.78
N HIS A 11 -11.64 -10.06 7.84
CA HIS A 11 -11.17 -8.93 8.65
C HIS A 11 -9.79 -9.19 9.28
N LEU A 12 -9.53 -10.40 9.78
CA LEU A 12 -8.21 -10.78 10.28
C LEU A 12 -7.13 -10.59 9.20
N PHE A 13 -7.39 -11.03 7.96
CA PHE A 13 -6.44 -10.84 6.85
C PHE A 13 -6.31 -9.38 6.41
N GLU A 14 -7.29 -8.53 6.70
CA GLU A 14 -7.16 -7.07 6.56
C GLU A 14 -6.33 -6.41 7.68
N LEU A 15 -5.89 -7.16 8.69
CA LEU A 15 -5.05 -6.64 9.78
C LEU A 15 -3.65 -7.25 9.80
N LEU A 16 -3.47 -8.41 9.15
CA LEU A 16 -2.18 -9.08 9.11
C LEU A 16 -1.21 -8.36 8.17
N SER A 17 0.06 -8.29 8.58
CA SER A 17 1.15 -7.87 7.70
C SER A 17 1.33 -8.84 6.54
N VAL A 18 1.99 -8.41 5.47
CA VAL A 18 2.31 -9.27 4.32
C VAL A 18 3.01 -10.57 4.72
N THR A 19 3.90 -10.52 5.72
CA THR A 19 4.58 -11.69 6.28
C THR A 19 3.59 -12.62 6.98
N GLY A 20 2.67 -12.06 7.77
CA GLY A 20 1.61 -12.82 8.44
C GLY A 20 0.70 -13.55 7.43
N VAL A 21 0.29 -12.86 6.36
CA VAL A 21 -0.51 -13.46 5.29
C VAL A 21 0.28 -14.56 4.55
N ALA A 22 1.56 -14.33 4.26
CA ALA A 22 2.40 -15.33 3.60
C ALA A 22 2.62 -16.61 4.42
N VAL A 23 2.65 -16.50 5.75
CA VAL A 23 2.66 -17.67 6.64
C VAL A 23 1.30 -18.37 6.60
N ALA A 24 0.21 -17.61 6.66
CA ALA A 24 -1.15 -18.15 6.66
C ALA A 24 -1.53 -18.83 5.33
N GLU A 25 -0.97 -18.42 4.20
CA GLU A 25 -1.14 -19.08 2.89
C GLU A 25 -0.79 -20.59 2.93
N LYS A 26 0.14 -20.98 3.82
CA LYS A 26 0.57 -22.38 3.97
C LYS A 26 -0.38 -23.24 4.79
N LEU A 27 -1.38 -22.63 5.44
CA LEU A 27 -2.39 -23.36 6.21
C LEU A 27 -3.32 -24.14 5.27
N SER A 28 -3.93 -25.21 5.78
CA SER A 28 -4.99 -25.92 5.07
C SER A 28 -6.35 -25.28 5.33
N GLY A 29 -7.36 -25.67 4.54
CA GLY A 29 -8.74 -25.23 4.73
C GLY A 29 -9.02 -23.78 4.32
N SER A 30 -10.02 -23.18 4.97
CA SER A 30 -10.54 -21.85 4.64
C SER A 30 -9.51 -20.74 4.84
N TYR A 31 -8.74 -20.77 5.93
CA TYR A 31 -7.71 -19.77 6.23
C TYR A 31 -6.62 -19.71 5.17
N GLY A 32 -6.04 -20.85 4.76
CA GLY A 32 -5.02 -20.85 3.70
C GLY A 32 -5.58 -20.45 2.34
N THR A 33 -6.85 -20.77 2.07
CA THR A 33 -7.51 -20.35 0.83
C THR A 33 -7.74 -18.84 0.79
N LEU A 34 -8.21 -18.25 1.89
CA LEU A 34 -8.37 -16.80 2.04
C LEU A 34 -7.02 -16.09 1.98
N ALA A 35 -6.02 -16.57 2.70
CA ALA A 35 -4.68 -16.00 2.71
C ALA A 35 -4.04 -15.99 1.31
N ARG A 36 -4.19 -17.07 0.54
CA ARG A 36 -3.75 -17.14 -0.87
C ARG A 36 -4.41 -16.06 -1.71
N HIS A 37 -5.73 -15.96 -1.63
CA HIS A 37 -6.48 -14.97 -2.39
C HIS A 37 -6.06 -13.53 -2.02
N VAL A 38 -5.87 -13.25 -0.74
CA VAL A 38 -5.40 -11.94 -0.26
C VAL A 38 -3.99 -11.66 -0.78
N LEU A 39 -3.06 -12.61 -0.69
CA LEU A 39 -1.69 -12.43 -1.13
C LEU A 39 -1.56 -12.28 -2.66
N ASP A 40 -2.36 -13.02 -3.43
CA ASP A 40 -2.42 -12.93 -4.90
C ASP A 40 -2.74 -11.51 -5.37
N HIS A 41 -3.57 -10.80 -4.61
CA HIS A 41 -3.99 -9.44 -4.93
C HIS A 41 -3.24 -8.38 -4.13
N TRP A 42 -2.43 -8.74 -3.13
CA TRP A 42 -1.73 -7.78 -2.29
C TRP A 42 -0.80 -6.91 -3.13
N ALA A 43 -1.08 -5.61 -3.14
CA ALA A 43 -0.39 -4.65 -3.95
C ALA A 43 0.16 -3.50 -3.11
N ARG A 44 1.27 -2.95 -3.58
CA ARG A 44 1.93 -1.76 -3.03
C ARG A 44 1.94 -0.68 -4.10
N TYR A 45 1.49 0.53 -3.76
CA TYR A 45 1.69 1.68 -4.62
C TYR A 45 2.99 2.40 -4.23
N MET A 46 3.80 2.75 -5.21
CA MET A 46 5.03 3.51 -5.01
C MET A 46 5.00 4.71 -5.94
N CYS A 47 5.18 5.92 -5.40
CA CYS A 47 5.23 7.14 -6.22
C CYS A 47 6.32 8.09 -5.79
N ARG A 48 6.87 8.80 -6.77
CA ARG A 48 7.67 9.99 -6.57
C ARG A 48 6.79 11.21 -6.73
N VAL A 49 6.94 12.15 -5.81
CA VAL A 49 6.30 13.46 -5.83
C VAL A 49 7.39 14.51 -6.04
N SER A 50 7.29 15.22 -7.16
CA SER A 50 8.18 16.33 -7.52
C SER A 50 7.41 17.40 -8.27
N ASP A 51 8.09 18.49 -8.66
CA ASP A 51 7.49 19.59 -9.43
C ASP A 51 6.90 19.14 -10.78
N GLY A 52 7.41 18.03 -11.32
CA GLY A 52 6.87 17.38 -12.52
C GLY A 52 5.57 16.60 -12.29
N GLY A 53 5.02 16.62 -11.07
CA GLY A 53 3.81 15.92 -10.67
C GLY A 53 4.08 14.57 -10.00
N ILE A 54 3.04 13.73 -9.95
CA ILE A 54 3.08 12.40 -9.32
C ILE A 54 3.39 11.35 -10.39
N LYS A 55 4.52 10.66 -10.23
CA LYS A 55 4.85 9.49 -11.05
C LYS A 55 4.93 8.27 -10.16
N GLY A 56 4.09 7.27 -10.40
CA GLY A 56 4.07 6.07 -9.58
C GLY A 56 3.60 4.82 -10.32
N TYR A 57 3.78 3.69 -9.65
CA TYR A 57 3.44 2.37 -10.15
C TYR A 57 2.89 1.51 -9.02
N VAL A 58 2.16 0.46 -9.37
CA VAL A 58 1.70 -0.58 -8.44
C VAL A 58 2.59 -1.80 -8.60
N LEU A 59 3.03 -2.37 -7.49
CA LEU A 59 3.80 -3.60 -7.38
C LEU A 59 2.93 -4.67 -6.71
N TYR A 60 2.70 -5.79 -7.39
CA TYR A 60 2.08 -6.97 -6.81
C TYR A 60 3.12 -7.76 -6.00
N MET A 61 2.86 -7.93 -4.71
CA MET A 61 3.88 -8.43 -3.77
C MET A 61 4.20 -9.91 -4.00
N LYS A 62 3.24 -10.72 -4.45
CA LYS A 62 3.45 -12.17 -4.64
C LYS A 62 4.34 -12.52 -5.83
N ASN A 63 4.15 -11.83 -6.96
CA ASN A 63 4.81 -12.17 -8.23
C ASN A 63 5.79 -11.10 -8.71
N GLY A 64 5.91 -9.97 -7.98
CA GLY A 64 6.80 -8.86 -8.32
C GLY A 64 6.38 -8.09 -9.58
N ARG A 65 5.20 -8.36 -10.15
CA ARG A 65 4.72 -7.65 -11.34
C ARG A 65 4.49 -6.18 -11.00
N SER A 66 5.05 -5.29 -11.81
CA SER A 66 4.80 -3.85 -11.74
C SER A 66 3.84 -3.38 -12.83
N VAL A 67 3.06 -2.36 -12.52
CA VAL A 67 2.11 -1.67 -13.42
C VAL A 67 2.32 -0.17 -13.24
N ASP A 68 2.83 0.51 -14.27
CA ASP A 68 3.20 1.92 -14.22
C ASP A 68 2.35 2.80 -15.15
N LYS A 69 1.62 2.20 -16.10
CA LYS A 69 0.73 2.95 -16.99
C LYS A 69 -0.44 3.55 -16.20
N PRO A 70 -0.70 4.86 -16.29
CA PRO A 70 -1.73 5.53 -15.49
C PRO A 70 -3.11 4.88 -15.57
N LYS A 71 -3.57 4.51 -16.78
CA LYS A 71 -4.87 3.86 -16.99
C LYS A 71 -4.96 2.49 -16.31
N GLU A 72 -3.88 1.72 -16.34
CA GLU A 72 -3.83 0.40 -15.70
C GLU A 72 -3.78 0.55 -14.18
N VAL A 73 -2.98 1.50 -13.66
CA VAL A 73 -2.95 1.82 -12.21
C VAL A 73 -4.32 2.27 -11.70
N GLU A 74 -5.05 3.05 -12.50
CA GLU A 74 -6.39 3.48 -12.10
C GLU A 74 -7.41 2.33 -12.06
N ALA A 75 -7.30 1.37 -12.97
CA ALA A 75 -8.18 0.22 -13.02
C ALA A 75 -7.97 -0.77 -11.86
N ILE A 76 -6.87 -0.67 -11.11
CA ILE A 76 -6.61 -1.54 -9.96
C ILE A 76 -7.58 -1.21 -8.83
N PRO A 77 -8.31 -2.21 -8.28
CA PRO A 77 -9.16 -2.01 -7.12
C PRO A 77 -8.35 -1.52 -5.92
N LYS A 78 -8.68 -0.33 -5.40
CA LYS A 78 -7.89 0.33 -4.34
C LYS A 78 -7.82 -0.48 -3.05
N LYS A 79 -8.81 -1.34 -2.78
CA LYS A 79 -8.83 -2.29 -1.64
C LYS A 79 -7.66 -3.29 -1.63
N PHE A 80 -7.01 -3.49 -2.78
CA PHE A 80 -5.86 -4.38 -2.91
C PHE A 80 -4.53 -3.66 -2.67
N VAL A 81 -4.52 -2.32 -2.72
CA VAL A 81 -3.34 -1.52 -2.39
C VAL A 81 -3.32 -1.34 -0.88
N ARG A 82 -2.48 -2.11 -0.20
CA ARG A 82 -2.35 -2.10 1.26
C ARG A 82 -1.20 -1.25 1.76
N ASP A 83 -0.16 -1.09 0.95
CA ASP A 83 1.00 -0.27 1.26
C ASP A 83 1.13 0.87 0.25
N VAL A 84 1.40 2.08 0.73
CA VAL A 84 1.68 3.25 -0.11
C VAL A 84 3.03 3.83 0.28
N TRP A 85 3.94 3.95 -0.69
CA TRP A 85 5.27 4.54 -0.52
C TRP A 85 5.37 5.83 -1.31
N ILE A 86 5.59 6.93 -0.61
CA ILE A 86 5.63 8.28 -1.16
C ILE A 86 7.05 8.81 -1.03
N PHE A 87 7.77 8.90 -2.15
CA PHE A 87 9.09 9.49 -2.23
C PHE A 87 8.96 10.98 -2.51
N LEU A 88 9.26 11.79 -1.50
CA LEU A 88 9.16 13.25 -1.55
C LEU A 88 10.51 13.82 -1.96
N GLU A 89 10.55 14.55 -3.07
CA GLU A 89 11.74 15.32 -3.43
C GLU A 89 11.67 16.70 -2.78
N GLU A 90 10.63 17.51 -3.02
CA GLU A 90 10.57 18.88 -2.48
C GLU A 90 9.15 19.43 -2.14
N THR A 91 8.04 18.78 -2.54
CA THR A 91 6.69 19.38 -2.45
C THR A 91 5.67 18.64 -1.57
N GLU A 92 4.86 19.43 -0.84
CA GLU A 92 3.90 19.00 0.17
C GLU A 92 2.54 18.54 -0.42
N ASN A 93 1.96 19.33 -1.32
CA ASN A 93 0.52 19.23 -1.67
C ASN A 93 0.15 17.95 -2.42
N ALA A 94 1.04 17.45 -3.27
CA ALA A 94 0.81 16.25 -4.06
C ALA A 94 0.81 14.96 -3.20
N SER A 95 1.34 15.00 -1.97
CA SER A 95 1.26 13.86 -1.05
C SER A 95 -0.17 13.59 -0.56
N ARG A 96 -0.96 14.65 -0.32
CA ARG A 96 -2.36 14.55 0.12
C ARG A 96 -3.26 13.94 -0.94
N GLU A 97 -2.97 14.20 -2.21
CA GLU A 97 -3.67 13.58 -3.34
C GLU A 97 -3.44 12.06 -3.37
N VAL A 98 -2.20 11.61 -3.15
CA VAL A 98 -1.87 10.18 -3.09
C VAL A 98 -2.60 9.48 -1.94
N ILE A 99 -2.65 10.10 -0.75
CA ILE A 99 -3.39 9.54 0.39
C ILE A 99 -4.86 9.36 0.04
N ARG A 100 -5.50 10.38 -0.53
CA ARG A 100 -6.91 10.31 -0.94
C ARG A 100 -7.18 9.25 -2.00
N ARG A 101 -6.20 8.95 -2.86
CA ARG A 101 -6.32 7.96 -3.93
C ARG A 101 -6.36 6.52 -3.42
N PHE A 102 -5.81 6.23 -2.24
CA PHE A 102 -5.69 4.87 -1.69
C PHE A 102 -6.28 4.74 -0.28
N PRO A 103 -7.58 5.00 -0.07
CA PRO A 103 -8.18 5.08 1.26
C PRO A 103 -8.16 3.77 2.06
N TYR A 104 -7.88 2.64 1.41
CA TYR A 104 -7.82 1.31 2.03
C TYR A 104 -6.39 0.85 2.35
N ALA A 105 -5.39 1.71 2.12
CA ALA A 105 -4.02 1.44 2.52
C ALA A 105 -3.93 1.40 4.05
N GLN A 106 -3.27 0.38 4.58
CA GLN A 106 -2.99 0.22 5.99
C GLN A 106 -1.79 1.07 6.41
N GLU A 107 -0.82 1.22 5.50
CA GLU A 107 0.45 1.90 5.79
C GLU A 107 0.78 2.95 4.72
N TYR A 108 1.12 4.15 5.18
CA TYR A 108 1.70 5.22 4.37
C TYR A 108 3.14 5.47 4.80
N ASN A 109 4.07 5.13 3.91
CA ASN A 109 5.50 5.26 4.12
C ASN A 109 6.01 6.49 3.36
N PHE A 110 6.52 7.48 4.08
CA PHE A 110 7.12 8.67 3.49
C PHE A 110 8.63 8.53 3.47
N VAL A 111 9.22 8.70 2.29
CA VAL A 111 10.67 8.65 2.10
C VAL A 111 11.11 10.01 1.58
N LEU A 112 11.84 10.74 2.41
CA LEU A 112 12.48 11.98 1.99
C LEU A 112 13.68 11.67 1.10
N LYS A 113 13.69 12.23 -0.11
CA LYS A 113 14.82 12.17 -1.06
C LYS A 113 15.55 13.50 -1.19
N SER A 114 15.47 14.34 -0.18
CA SER A 114 16.29 15.55 -0.10
C SER A 114 17.70 15.23 0.41
N SER A 115 18.70 15.95 -0.09
CA SER A 115 20.07 15.92 0.43
C SER A 115 20.22 16.61 1.79
N SER A 116 19.18 17.33 2.25
CA SER A 116 19.14 18.01 3.54
C SER A 116 17.73 17.99 4.15
N ILE A 117 17.65 17.87 5.48
CA ILE A 117 16.38 18.00 6.22
C ILE A 117 16.17 19.49 6.51
N SER A 118 15.07 20.06 5.99
CA SER A 118 14.68 21.46 6.22
C SER A 118 13.59 21.56 7.29
N GLU A 119 13.43 22.74 7.90
CA GLU A 119 12.34 23.05 8.83
C GLU A 119 10.96 22.77 8.20
N ALA A 120 10.76 23.18 6.94
CA ALA A 120 9.54 22.93 6.19
C ALA A 120 9.19 21.42 6.05
N TRP A 121 10.21 20.55 5.91
CA TRP A 121 9.97 19.12 5.90
C TRP A 121 9.55 18.58 7.27
N VAL A 122 10.19 19.07 8.35
CA VAL A 122 9.85 18.66 9.72
C VAL A 122 8.42 19.07 10.04
N ASP A 123 8.04 20.31 9.71
CA ASP A 123 6.69 20.82 9.89
C ASP A 123 5.66 19.99 9.14
N PHE A 124 5.96 19.63 7.88
CA PHE A 124 5.11 18.74 7.10
C PHE A 124 4.96 17.37 7.76
N ALA A 125 6.06 16.71 8.15
CA ALA A 125 6.02 15.41 8.81
C ALA A 125 5.22 15.46 10.12
N CYS A 126 5.32 16.56 10.88
CA CYS A 126 4.50 16.79 12.07
C CYS A 126 3.02 17.01 11.75
N SER A 127 2.67 17.55 10.58
CA SER A 127 1.30 17.76 10.13
C SER A 127 0.57 16.49 9.68
N LEU A 128 1.29 15.39 9.44
CA LEU A 128 0.74 14.10 9.02
C LEU A 128 0.26 13.23 10.19
N ARG A 129 0.39 13.73 11.43
CA ARG A 129 -0.12 13.08 12.65
C ARG A 129 -1.64 13.06 12.72
#